data_AF-A0A960ST11-F1
#
_entry.id   AF-A0A960ST11-F1
#
_cell.length_a   1.000
_cell.length_b   1.000
_cell.length_c   1.000
_cell.angle_alpha   90.00
_cell.angle_beta   90.00
_cell.angle_gamma   90.00
#
_symmetry.space_group_name_H-M   'P 1'
#
loop_
_entity.id
_entity.type
_entity.pdbx_description
1 polymer ?
#
loop_
_entity_poly.entity_id
_entity_poly.type
_entity_poly.pdbx_seq_one_letter_code
_entity_poly.pdbx_strand_id
1 'polypeptide(L)'
;MLEAIEKLLILQDRDRQIGSLEAELAVIPPQRLAKQQKAAAARAKAEAARKVVMELETARKQLELEVETQQENIHRFSLQQFQTKKNDEYQALGREIEGARRKISKLEDQQLELMEQTEQAEQAAQAAANEAAGIGAEVERELADLEARQKNLHDQLGATQSGRDSLAEAVEDG
;
A
#
# COMPACT_ATOMS: atom_id res chain seq x y z
N MET A 1 19.07 -61.94 13.77
CA MET A 1 19.97 -60.84 14.21
C MET A 1 20.24 -59.85 13.07
N LEU A 2 20.71 -60.29 11.89
CA LEU A 2 20.86 -59.41 10.71
C LEU A 2 19.54 -58.78 10.24
N GLU A 3 18.47 -59.57 10.13
CA GLU A 3 17.16 -59.11 9.66
C GLU A 3 16.51 -58.03 10.56
N ALA A 4 16.66 -58.15 11.88
CA ALA A 4 16.18 -57.14 12.82
C ALA A 4 16.95 -55.81 12.70
N ILE A 5 18.27 -55.89 12.46
CA ILE A 5 19.11 -54.69 12.25
C ILE A 5 18.74 -54.01 10.93
N GLU A 6 18.47 -54.77 9.87
CA GLU A 6 18.01 -54.22 8.58
C GLU A 6 16.69 -53.48 8.72
N LYS A 7 15.69 -54.06 9.41
CA LYS A 7 14.41 -53.38 9.67
C LYS A 7 14.58 -52.09 10.49
N LEU A 8 15.44 -52.10 11.51
CA LEU A 8 15.73 -50.91 12.32
C LEU A 8 16.44 -49.80 11.54
N LEU A 9 17.32 -50.15 10.59
CA LEU A 9 17.96 -49.17 9.70
C LEU A 9 16.95 -48.51 8.76
N ILE A 10 16.01 -49.27 8.22
CA ILE A 10 14.93 -48.72 7.38
C ILE A 10 14.04 -47.79 8.21
N LEU A 11 13.69 -48.18 9.44
CA LEU A 11 12.91 -47.34 10.36
C LEU A 11 13.61 -46.01 10.66
N GLN A 12 14.91 -46.07 10.98
CA GLN A 12 15.72 -44.87 11.21
C GLN A 12 15.76 -43.95 9.98
N ASP A 13 15.82 -44.52 8.77
CA ASP A 13 15.81 -43.74 7.54
C ASP A 13 14.46 -43.04 7.31
N ARG A 14 13.34 -43.70 7.63
CA ARG A 14 12.01 -43.07 7.60
C ARG A 14 11.90 -41.94 8.63
N ASP A 15 12.38 -42.13 9.85
CA ASP A 15 12.38 -41.09 10.89
C ASP A 15 13.20 -39.86 10.46
N ARG A 16 14.37 -40.07 9.81
CA ARG A 16 15.16 -38.96 9.23
C ARG A 16 14.42 -38.24 8.12
N GLN A 17 13.72 -38.97 7.25
CA GLN A 17 12.92 -38.39 6.18
C GLN A 17 11.75 -37.57 6.75
N ILE A 18 11.06 -38.06 7.77
CA ILE A 18 10.01 -37.32 8.50
C ILE A 18 10.57 -36.01 9.05
N GLY A 19 11.69 -36.06 9.77
CA GLY A 19 12.31 -34.85 10.33
C GLY A 19 12.72 -33.83 9.27
N SER A 20 13.19 -34.28 8.10
CA SER A 20 13.49 -33.40 6.96
C SER A 20 12.22 -32.74 6.40
N LEU A 21 11.14 -33.51 6.22
CA LEU A 21 9.87 -33.00 5.70
C LEU A 21 9.22 -32.00 6.67
N GLU A 22 9.25 -32.26 7.97
CA GLU A 22 8.78 -31.34 9.01
C GLU A 22 9.58 -30.05 9.04
N ALA A 23 10.92 -30.14 8.90
CA ALA A 23 11.78 -28.97 8.82
C ALA A 23 11.48 -28.12 7.58
N GLU A 24 11.24 -28.74 6.42
CA GLU A 24 10.82 -28.02 5.21
C GLU A 24 9.47 -27.33 5.37
N LEU A 25 8.49 -28.02 5.96
CA LEU A 25 7.17 -27.45 6.26
C LEU A 25 7.26 -26.24 7.20
N ALA A 26 8.13 -26.28 8.21
CA ALA A 26 8.31 -25.21 9.18
C ALA A 26 8.83 -23.90 8.55
N VAL A 27 9.51 -23.97 7.41
CA VAL A 27 10.05 -22.80 6.71
C VAL A 27 8.99 -22.09 5.84
N ILE A 28 7.90 -22.77 5.45
CA ILE A 28 6.89 -22.19 4.57
C ILE A 28 6.11 -21.02 5.22
N PRO A 29 5.61 -21.11 6.46
CA PRO A 29 4.89 -20.00 7.10
C PRO A 29 5.67 -18.68 7.15
N PRO A 30 6.94 -18.62 7.61
CA PRO A 30 7.69 -17.37 7.60
C PRO A 30 7.97 -16.84 6.18
N GLN A 31 8.16 -17.72 5.19
CA GLN A 31 8.27 -17.29 3.78
C GLN A 31 6.98 -16.63 3.30
N ARG A 32 5.81 -17.23 3.56
CA ARG A 32 4.51 -16.65 3.20
C ARG A 32 4.31 -15.28 3.84
N LEU A 33 4.64 -15.15 5.13
CA LEU A 33 4.54 -13.88 5.85
C LEU A 33 5.43 -12.80 5.22
N ALA A 34 6.68 -13.12 4.90
CA ALA A 34 7.60 -12.16 4.27
C ALA A 34 7.09 -11.67 2.91
N LYS A 35 6.51 -12.56 2.09
CA LYS A 35 5.91 -12.19 0.80
C LYS A 35 4.67 -11.30 0.98
N GLN A 36 3.80 -11.65 1.91
CA GLN A 36 2.62 -10.84 2.24
C GLN A 36 3.00 -9.45 2.74
N GLN A 37 4.05 -9.34 3.56
CA GLN A 37 4.58 -8.05 4.03
C GLN A 37 5.13 -7.20 2.86
N LYS A 38 5.82 -7.80 1.88
CA LYS A 38 6.26 -7.10 0.66
C LYS A 38 5.08 -6.49 -0.10
N ALA A 39 4.01 -7.27 -0.31
CA ALA A 39 2.80 -6.78 -0.98
C ALA A 39 2.09 -5.69 -0.17
N ALA A 40 1.97 -5.86 1.16
CA ALA A 40 1.37 -4.87 2.04
C ALA A 40 2.14 -3.54 2.03
N ALA A 41 3.48 -3.59 2.06
CA ALA A 41 4.32 -2.40 1.99
C ALA A 41 4.16 -1.66 0.65
N ALA A 42 4.07 -2.38 -0.46
CA ALA A 42 3.83 -1.77 -1.78
C ALA A 42 2.45 -1.09 -1.85
N ARG A 43 1.40 -1.74 -1.33
CA ARG A 43 0.05 -1.16 -1.23
C ARG A 43 0.04 0.10 -0.36
N ALA A 44 0.70 0.07 0.80
CA ALA A 44 0.79 1.23 1.69
C ALA A 44 1.51 2.42 1.02
N LYS A 45 2.54 2.19 0.20
CA LYS A 45 3.18 3.24 -0.59
C LYS A 45 2.23 3.86 -1.63
N ALA A 46 1.47 3.03 -2.34
CA ALA A 46 0.48 3.51 -3.30
C ALA A 46 -0.63 4.33 -2.63
N GLU A 47 -1.11 3.88 -1.46
CA GLU A 47 -2.08 4.62 -0.66
C GLU A 47 -1.53 5.96 -0.16
N ALA A 48 -0.27 5.99 0.29
CA ALA A 48 0.38 7.23 0.71
C ALA A 48 0.50 8.23 -0.44
N ALA A 49 0.91 7.77 -1.63
CA ALA A 49 0.99 8.63 -2.82
C ALA A 49 -0.39 9.20 -3.21
N ARG A 50 -1.45 8.39 -3.11
CA ARG A 50 -2.83 8.86 -3.35
C ARG A 50 -3.29 9.89 -2.33
N LYS A 51 -2.88 9.77 -1.06
CA LYS A 51 -3.19 10.77 -0.03
C LYS A 51 -2.58 12.12 -0.34
N VAL A 52 -1.33 12.15 -0.84
CA VAL A 52 -0.66 13.39 -1.26
C VAL A 52 -1.46 14.11 -2.34
N VAL A 53 -1.97 13.38 -3.36
CA VAL A 53 -2.84 13.96 -4.39
C VAL A 53 -4.08 14.61 -3.76
N MET A 54 -4.76 13.90 -2.85
CA MET A 54 -5.97 14.40 -2.18
C MET A 54 -5.69 15.64 -1.32
N GLU A 55 -4.54 15.69 -0.65
CA GLU A 55 -4.11 16.85 0.14
C GLU A 55 -3.85 18.08 -0.74
N LEU A 56 -3.17 17.90 -1.88
CA LEU A 56 -2.93 18.97 -2.86
C LEU A 56 -4.24 19.49 -3.46
N GLU A 57 -5.18 18.61 -3.84
CA GLU A 57 -6.49 19.01 -4.33
C GLU A 57 -7.30 19.78 -3.27
N THR A 58 -7.19 19.38 -2.00
CA THR A 58 -7.84 20.06 -0.89
C THR A 58 -7.26 21.46 -0.69
N ALA A 59 -5.93 21.59 -0.73
CA ALA A 59 -5.26 22.89 -0.67
C ALA A 59 -5.67 23.81 -1.83
N ARG A 60 -5.76 23.28 -3.06
CA ARG A 60 -6.21 24.04 -4.23
C ARG A 60 -7.64 24.57 -4.03
N LYS A 61 -8.57 23.73 -3.59
CA LYS A 61 -9.96 24.12 -3.30
C LYS A 61 -10.04 25.18 -2.21
N GLN A 62 -9.17 25.12 -1.21
CA GLN A 62 -9.11 26.16 -0.18
C GLN A 62 -8.71 27.52 -0.76
N LEU A 63 -7.74 27.55 -1.69
CA LEU A 63 -7.39 28.78 -2.41
C LEU A 63 -8.55 29.26 -3.30
N GLU A 64 -9.30 28.36 -3.93
CA GLU A 64 -10.49 28.70 -4.74
C GLU A 64 -11.54 29.46 -3.90
N LEU A 65 -11.82 28.97 -2.68
CA LEU A 65 -12.73 29.64 -1.75
C LEU A 65 -12.19 31.00 -1.27
N GLU A 66 -10.88 31.12 -1.06
CA GLU A 66 -10.26 32.40 -0.71
C GLU A 66 -10.37 33.43 -1.83
N VAL A 67 -10.18 33.00 -3.09
CA VAL A 67 -10.38 33.84 -4.27
C VAL A 67 -11.82 34.34 -4.33
N GLU A 68 -12.81 33.45 -4.19
CA GLU A 68 -14.23 33.80 -4.18
C GLU A 68 -14.53 34.84 -3.08
N THR A 69 -14.01 34.63 -1.87
CA THR A 69 -14.15 35.58 -0.76
C THR A 69 -13.57 36.97 -1.11
N GLN A 70 -12.42 37.03 -1.80
CA GLN A 70 -11.87 38.31 -2.24
C GLN A 70 -12.70 38.97 -3.34
N GLN A 71 -13.27 38.18 -4.26
CA GLN A 71 -14.18 38.68 -5.30
C GLN A 71 -15.45 39.29 -4.69
N GLU A 72 -16.03 38.64 -3.68
CA GLU A 72 -17.16 39.20 -2.92
C GLU A 72 -16.79 40.51 -2.21
N ASN A 73 -15.60 40.58 -1.60
CA ASN A 73 -15.11 41.82 -1.00
C ASN A 73 -14.99 42.94 -2.03
N ILE A 74 -14.43 42.66 -3.21
CA ILE A 74 -14.35 43.63 -4.32
C ILE A 74 -15.75 44.11 -4.71
N HIS A 75 -16.71 43.19 -4.85
CA HIS A 75 -18.09 43.54 -5.19
C HIS A 75 -18.72 44.46 -4.14
N ARG A 76 -18.59 44.10 -2.86
CA ARG A 76 -19.09 44.91 -1.73
C ARG A 76 -18.45 46.30 -1.67
N PHE A 77 -17.13 46.38 -1.77
CA PHE A 77 -16.42 47.67 -1.76
C PHE A 77 -16.78 48.53 -2.96
N SER A 78 -16.96 47.93 -4.13
CA SER A 78 -17.41 48.64 -5.34
C SER A 78 -18.79 49.25 -5.13
N LEU A 79 -19.74 48.49 -4.56
CA LEU A 79 -21.07 48.99 -4.22
C LEU A 79 -21.01 50.17 -3.22
N GLN A 80 -20.21 50.05 -2.17
CA GLN A 80 -20.01 51.14 -1.20
C GLN A 80 -19.38 52.39 -1.83
N GLN A 81 -18.47 52.19 -2.78
CA GLN A 81 -17.80 53.27 -3.50
C GLN A 81 -18.79 54.08 -4.35
N PHE A 82 -19.81 53.44 -4.94
CA PHE A 82 -20.90 54.13 -5.64
C PHE A 82 -21.86 54.89 -4.71
N GLN A 83 -21.95 54.49 -3.44
CA GLN A 83 -22.89 55.06 -2.48
C GLN A 83 -22.29 56.23 -1.69
N THR A 84 -20.97 56.25 -1.46
CA THR A 84 -20.34 57.32 -0.68
C THR A 84 -20.24 58.62 -1.46
N LYS A 85 -20.49 59.72 -0.77
CA LYS A 85 -20.33 61.09 -1.27
C LYS A 85 -19.05 61.76 -0.75
N LYS A 86 -18.28 61.08 0.12
CA LYS A 86 -17.03 61.59 0.68
C LYS A 86 -15.85 61.11 -0.17
N ASN A 87 -15.05 62.05 -0.66
CA ASN A 87 -13.90 61.74 -1.50
C ASN A 87 -12.86 60.85 -0.80
N ASP A 88 -12.62 61.08 0.50
CA ASP A 88 -11.64 60.31 1.27
C ASP A 88 -12.07 58.84 1.43
N GLU A 89 -13.36 58.59 1.68
CA GLU A 89 -13.93 57.23 1.74
C GLU A 89 -13.88 56.55 0.37
N TYR A 90 -14.17 57.28 -0.71
CA TYR A 90 -14.07 56.78 -2.08
C TYR A 90 -12.65 56.31 -2.41
N GLN A 91 -11.63 57.10 -2.06
CA GLN A 91 -10.23 56.74 -2.28
C GLN A 91 -9.78 55.57 -1.42
N ALA A 92 -10.21 55.51 -0.15
CA ALA A 92 -9.90 54.39 0.74
C ALA A 92 -10.46 53.07 0.19
N LEU A 93 -11.73 53.05 -0.23
CA LEU A 93 -12.37 51.88 -0.85
C LEU A 93 -11.66 51.45 -2.14
N GLY A 94 -11.19 52.40 -2.95
CA GLY A 94 -10.37 52.11 -4.13
C GLY A 94 -9.08 51.36 -3.78
N ARG A 95 -8.38 51.77 -2.71
CA ARG A 95 -7.17 51.06 -2.24
C ARG A 95 -7.47 49.66 -1.74
N GLU A 96 -8.58 49.47 -1.03
CA GLU A 96 -9.03 48.14 -0.57
C GLU A 96 -9.34 47.21 -1.74
N ILE A 97 -10.01 47.72 -2.79
CA ILE A 97 -10.27 46.96 -4.02
C ILE A 97 -8.96 46.56 -4.72
N GLU A 98 -8.00 47.47 -4.86
CA GLU A 98 -6.68 47.16 -5.43
C GLU A 98 -5.90 46.15 -4.57
N GLY A 99 -6.03 46.22 -3.25
CA GLY A 99 -5.49 45.25 -2.30
C GLY A 99 -6.07 43.86 -2.53
N ALA A 100 -7.40 43.74 -2.59
CA ALA A 100 -8.09 42.49 -2.86
C ALA A 100 -7.73 41.90 -4.24
N ARG A 101 -7.66 42.73 -5.29
CA ARG A 101 -7.22 42.29 -6.64
C ARG A 101 -5.80 41.73 -6.64
N ARG A 102 -4.87 42.40 -5.95
CA ARG A 102 -3.50 41.90 -5.80
C ARG A 102 -3.45 40.59 -5.02
N LYS A 103 -4.33 40.41 -4.02
CA LYS A 103 -4.43 39.15 -3.29
C LYS A 103 -4.95 38.02 -4.18
N ILE A 104 -6.00 38.28 -4.98
CA ILE A 104 -6.51 37.30 -5.96
C ILE A 104 -5.41 36.83 -6.90
N SER A 105 -4.68 37.76 -7.53
CA SER A 105 -3.58 37.41 -8.44
C SER A 105 -2.55 36.48 -7.78
N LYS A 106 -2.17 36.75 -6.53
CA LYS A 106 -1.23 35.88 -5.78
C LYS A 106 -1.81 34.51 -5.48
N LEU A 107 -3.10 34.43 -5.15
CA LEU A 107 -3.78 33.16 -4.89
C LEU A 107 -3.89 32.34 -6.17
N GLU A 108 -4.17 32.98 -7.32
CA GLU A 108 -4.22 32.34 -8.63
C GLU A 108 -2.84 31.81 -9.04
N ASP A 109 -1.76 32.56 -8.79
CA ASP A 109 -0.39 32.08 -9.01
C ASP A 109 -0.10 30.82 -8.17
N GLN A 110 -0.48 30.83 -6.89
CA GLN A 110 -0.35 29.67 -6.00
C GLN A 110 -1.21 28.46 -6.44
N GLN A 111 -2.40 28.71 -6.98
CA GLN A 111 -3.24 27.64 -7.53
C GLN A 111 -2.57 26.95 -8.72
N LEU A 112 -1.95 27.72 -9.62
CA LEU A 112 -1.21 27.15 -10.75
C LEU A 112 -0.06 26.27 -10.28
N GLU A 113 0.71 26.73 -9.29
CA GLU A 113 1.78 25.92 -8.68
C GLU A 113 1.24 24.61 -8.08
N LEU A 114 0.10 24.67 -7.37
CA LEU A 114 -0.55 23.46 -6.83
C LEU A 114 -1.07 22.54 -7.93
N MET A 115 -1.53 23.06 -9.05
CA MET A 115 -1.97 22.25 -10.20
C MET A 115 -0.79 21.47 -10.80
N GLU A 116 0.36 22.11 -10.99
CA GLU A 116 1.57 21.44 -11.47
C GLU A 116 2.05 20.36 -10.48
N GLN A 117 2.04 20.66 -9.18
CA GLN A 117 2.36 19.67 -8.14
C GLN A 117 1.38 18.50 -8.12
N THR A 118 0.09 18.77 -8.33
CA THR A 118 -0.94 17.73 -8.38
C THR A 118 -0.69 16.79 -9.56
N GLU A 119 -0.39 17.32 -10.74
CA GLU A 119 -0.10 16.49 -11.93
C GLU A 119 1.12 15.58 -11.69
N GLN A 120 2.19 16.11 -11.08
CA GLN A 120 3.37 15.30 -10.73
C GLN A 120 3.03 14.22 -9.68
N ALA A 121 2.24 14.57 -8.67
CA ALA A 121 1.80 13.64 -7.63
C ALA A 121 0.88 12.55 -8.20
N GLU A 122 0.02 12.87 -9.16
CA GLU A 122 -0.83 11.90 -9.86
C GLU A 122 -0.01 10.90 -10.67
N GLN A 123 1.01 11.37 -11.40
CA GLN A 123 1.93 10.50 -12.12
C GLN A 123 2.67 9.55 -11.16
N ALA A 124 3.15 10.08 -10.03
CA ALA A 124 3.81 9.28 -9.00
C ALA A 124 2.86 8.26 -8.36
N ALA A 125 1.61 8.65 -8.07
CA ALA A 125 0.59 7.78 -7.52
C ALA A 125 0.21 6.66 -8.50
N GLN A 126 0.10 6.97 -9.79
CA GLN A 126 -0.17 5.97 -10.82
C GLN A 126 1.00 4.98 -10.97
N ALA A 127 2.24 5.47 -10.94
CA ALA A 127 3.42 4.62 -10.96
C ALA A 127 3.46 3.68 -9.75
N ALA A 128 3.22 4.20 -8.54
CA ALA A 128 3.18 3.41 -7.31
C ALA A 128 2.03 2.38 -7.32
N ALA A 129 0.86 2.74 -7.88
CA ALA A 129 -0.26 1.82 -8.03
C ALA A 129 0.06 0.67 -9.00
N ASN A 130 0.71 0.97 -10.13
CA ASN A 130 1.15 -0.04 -11.09
C ASN A 130 2.20 -0.98 -10.47
N GLU A 131 3.16 -0.44 -9.73
CA GLU A 131 4.17 -1.23 -9.00
C GLU A 131 3.51 -2.14 -7.97
N ALA A 132 2.58 -1.60 -7.16
CA ALA A 132 1.85 -2.38 -6.17
C ALA A 132 1.00 -3.50 -6.79
N ALA A 133 0.39 -3.25 -7.95
CA ALA A 133 -0.34 -4.27 -8.70
C ALA A 133 0.58 -5.38 -9.21
N GLY A 134 1.75 -5.01 -9.78
CA GLY A 134 2.75 -5.97 -10.25
C GLY A 134 3.31 -6.83 -9.12
N ILE A 135 3.71 -6.22 -8.00
CA ILE A 135 4.17 -6.93 -6.80
C ILE A 135 3.06 -7.81 -6.23
N GLY A 136 1.81 -7.33 -6.22
CA GLY A 136 0.65 -8.09 -5.77
C GLY A 136 0.46 -9.38 -6.57
N ALA A 137 0.48 -9.29 -7.90
CA ALA A 137 0.34 -10.44 -8.79
C ALA A 137 1.51 -11.43 -8.65
N GLU A 138 2.74 -10.94 -8.51
CA GLU A 138 3.92 -11.78 -8.26
C GLU A 138 3.77 -12.55 -6.94
N VAL A 139 3.42 -11.85 -5.86
CA VAL A 139 3.24 -12.44 -4.52
C VAL A 139 2.09 -13.44 -4.52
N GLU A 140 0.97 -13.16 -5.17
CA GLU A 140 -0.16 -14.11 -5.27
C GLU A 140 0.26 -15.41 -5.95
N ARG A 141 1.04 -15.33 -7.03
CA ARG A 141 1.60 -16.51 -7.71
C ARG A 141 2.55 -17.29 -6.78
N GLU A 142 3.48 -16.60 -6.14
CA GLU A 142 4.43 -17.24 -5.21
C GLU A 142 3.73 -17.89 -4.02
N LEU A 143 2.65 -17.29 -3.50
CA LEU A 143 1.85 -17.86 -2.42
C LEU A 143 1.11 -19.11 -2.88
N ALA A 144 0.58 -19.14 -4.10
CA ALA A 144 -0.05 -20.32 -4.67
C ALA A 144 0.96 -21.47 -4.85
N ASP A 145 2.16 -21.17 -5.34
CA ASP A 145 3.24 -22.16 -5.47
C ASP A 145 3.68 -22.71 -4.10
N LEU A 146 3.79 -21.85 -3.09
CA LEU A 146 4.08 -22.26 -1.71
C LEU A 146 2.97 -23.11 -1.10
N GLU A 147 1.70 -22.79 -1.37
CA GLU A 147 0.56 -23.58 -0.91
C GLU A 147 0.53 -24.97 -1.56
N ALA A 148 0.78 -25.04 -2.87
CA ALA A 148 0.89 -26.31 -3.59
C ALA A 148 2.05 -27.16 -3.04
N ARG A 149 3.21 -26.55 -2.79
CA ARG A 149 4.35 -27.22 -2.16
C ARG A 149 4.02 -27.69 -0.74
N GLN A 150 3.38 -26.85 0.07
CA GLN A 150 2.99 -27.19 1.44
C GLN A 150 2.07 -28.41 1.45
N LYS A 151 1.07 -28.44 0.55
CA LYS A 151 0.18 -29.59 0.40
C LYS A 151 0.94 -30.86 0.03
N ASN A 152 1.82 -30.77 -0.97
CA ASN A 152 2.60 -31.93 -1.40
C ASN A 152 3.51 -32.48 -0.29
N LEU A 153 4.17 -31.60 0.48
CA LEU A 153 4.98 -32.00 1.63
C LEU A 153 4.12 -32.64 2.73
N HIS A 154 2.91 -32.15 2.97
CA HIS A 154 1.97 -32.76 3.92
C HIS A 154 1.56 -34.17 3.47
N ASP A 155 1.26 -34.36 2.19
CA ASP A 155 0.89 -35.66 1.62
C ASP A 155 2.07 -36.65 1.74
N GLN A 156 3.29 -36.20 1.43
CA GLN A 156 4.51 -37.01 1.58
C GLN A 156 4.80 -37.37 3.04
N LEU A 157 4.62 -36.41 3.96
CA LEU A 157 4.81 -36.62 5.39
C LEU A 157 3.83 -37.68 5.90
N GLY A 158 2.54 -37.56 5.56
CA GLY A 158 1.52 -38.53 5.94
C GLY A 158 1.82 -39.93 5.40
N ALA A 159 2.21 -40.05 4.13
CA ALA A 159 2.59 -41.33 3.54
C ALA A 159 3.84 -41.94 4.22
N THR A 160 4.83 -41.12 4.55
CA THR A 160 6.06 -41.56 5.22
C THR A 160 5.79 -42.00 6.66
N GLN A 161 4.93 -41.28 7.39
CA GLN A 161 4.48 -41.64 8.73
C GLN A 161 3.71 -42.97 8.73
N SER A 162 2.74 -43.15 7.84
CA SER A 162 2.03 -44.43 7.71
C SER A 162 2.96 -45.59 7.37
N GLY A 163 3.91 -45.40 6.44
CA GLY A 163 4.90 -46.43 6.12
C GLY A 163 5.84 -46.75 7.29
N ARG A 164 6.21 -45.74 8.08
CA ARG A 164 7.02 -45.89 9.29
C ARG A 164 6.28 -46.67 10.37
N ASP A 165 4.99 -46.40 10.57
CA ASP A 165 4.17 -47.10 11.57
C ASP A 165 4.00 -48.58 11.21
N SER A 166 3.72 -48.92 9.94
CA SER A 166 3.67 -50.32 9.50
C SER A 166 5.01 -51.05 9.65
N LEU A 167 6.14 -50.36 9.47
CA LEU A 167 7.47 -50.93 9.68
C LEU A 167 7.78 -51.15 11.16
N ALA A 168 7.30 -50.25 12.05
CA ALA A 168 7.47 -50.38 13.48
C ALA A 168 6.72 -51.61 14.02
N GLU A 169 5.47 -51.82 13.60
CA GLU A 169 4.67 -53.01 13.95
C GLU A 169 5.39 -54.31 13.52
N ALA A 170 5.94 -54.33 12.30
CA ALA A 170 6.68 -55.49 11.78
C ALA A 170 8.04 -55.78 12.46
N VAL A 171 8.53 -54.85 13.29
CA VAL A 171 9.72 -55.01 14.14
C VAL A 171 9.34 -55.50 15.53
N GLU A 172 8.15 -55.16 16.04
CA GLU A 172 7.65 -55.62 17.35
C GLU A 172 7.14 -57.07 17.32
N ASP A 173 6.59 -57.52 16.18
CA ASP A 173 6.05 -58.87 15.99
C ASP A 173 7.08 -59.97 15.65
N GLY A 174 8.38 -59.63 15.48
CA GLY A 174 9.43 -60.55 15.04
C GLY A 174 10.63 -60.66 15.97
#